data_AF-A0A1Y3MYB1-F1
#
_entry.id   AF-A0A1Y3MYB1-F1
#
_cell.length_a   1.000
_cell.length_b   1.000
_cell.length_c   1.000
_cell.angle_alpha   90.00
_cell.angle_beta   90.00
_cell.angle_gamma   90.00
#
_symmetry.space_group_name_H-M   'P 1'
#
loop_
_entity.id
_entity.type
_entity.pdbx_description
1 polymer ?
#
loop_
_entity_poly.entity_id
_entity_poly.type
_entity_poly.pdbx_seq_one_letter_code
_entity_poly.pdbx_strand_id
1 'polypeptide(L)'
;MASEDKKNKTGKKQKNFNIFNIFSNIFVVVFIWYSFETYKFYNKHKTFASQNEKVSYDVNPKLLIPAIPGSILIIFARKYLVNFFKIIADKIVRKDKGWTDRDVKIEKCATQIYKTLTYITLSVIGYVLLKDEDYFPKSLGGHGEIEQMWVDLPYQKQSDNINLYYVIALSYHLHSLIDQFKYYGKPSL
;
A
#
# COMPACT_ATOMS: atom_id res chain seq x y z
N MET A 1 67.88 4.77 -17.78
CA MET A 1 66.74 4.30 -18.59
C MET A 1 66.00 3.23 -17.82
N ALA A 2 64.90 3.60 -17.16
CA ALA A 2 63.78 2.75 -16.73
C ALA A 2 62.86 3.68 -15.94
N SER A 3 62.10 4.45 -16.70
CA SER A 3 60.95 5.23 -16.24
C SER A 3 59.90 4.26 -15.68
N GLU A 4 59.70 4.26 -14.37
CA GLU A 4 58.47 3.74 -13.78
C GLU A 4 57.74 4.88 -13.09
N ASP A 5 56.81 5.44 -13.87
CA ASP A 5 55.78 6.41 -13.53
C ASP A 5 54.96 5.99 -12.31
N LYS A 6 55.54 6.15 -11.12
CA LYS A 6 54.79 6.21 -9.86
C LYS A 6 54.30 7.64 -9.65
N LYS A 7 53.05 7.88 -10.03
CA LYS A 7 52.07 8.84 -9.45
C LYS A 7 51.30 9.60 -10.53
N ASN A 8 50.44 8.88 -11.26
CA ASN A 8 49.26 9.51 -11.85
C ASN A 8 48.07 8.55 -11.83
N LYS A 9 47.67 8.14 -10.63
CA LYS A 9 46.29 7.71 -10.39
C LYS A 9 45.54 8.88 -9.78
N THR A 10 45.26 9.85 -10.65
CA THR A 10 44.19 10.82 -10.47
C THR A 10 42.95 10.07 -9.99
N GLY A 11 42.50 10.40 -8.78
CA GLY A 11 41.24 9.92 -8.24
C GLY A 11 40.12 10.37 -9.15
N LYS A 12 39.73 9.51 -10.09
CA LYS A 12 38.42 9.59 -10.74
C LYS A 12 37.41 9.37 -9.62
N LYS A 13 36.96 10.47 -9.01
CA LYS A 13 35.67 10.51 -8.30
C LYS A 13 34.66 10.00 -9.31
N GLN A 14 34.35 8.72 -9.23
CA GLN A 14 33.25 8.12 -9.95
C GLN A 14 32.02 8.82 -9.39
N LYS A 15 31.56 9.86 -10.08
CA LYS A 15 30.22 10.41 -9.91
C LYS A 15 29.30 9.24 -10.20
N ASN A 16 28.97 8.46 -9.18
CA ASN A 16 27.85 7.53 -9.22
C ASN A 16 26.64 8.43 -9.44
N PHE A 17 26.28 8.59 -10.71
CA PHE A 17 25.06 9.26 -11.12
C PHE A 17 23.95 8.48 -10.43
N ASN A 18 23.41 9.05 -9.36
CA ASN A 18 22.52 8.32 -8.48
C ASN A 18 21.15 8.30 -9.17
N ILE A 19 21.02 7.46 -10.19
CA ILE A 19 19.84 7.28 -11.04
C ILE A 19 18.59 7.14 -10.16
N PHE A 20 18.72 6.46 -9.02
CA PHE A 20 17.69 6.35 -7.99
C PHE A 20 17.18 7.70 -7.47
N ASN A 21 18.09 8.66 -7.18
CA ASN A 21 17.70 10.00 -6.73
C ASN A 21 16.96 10.76 -7.84
N ILE A 22 17.35 10.60 -9.10
CA ILE A 22 16.67 11.28 -10.22
C ILE A 22 15.24 10.75 -10.35
N PHE A 23 15.05 9.43 -10.38
CA PHE A 23 13.73 8.82 -10.41
C PHE A 23 12.88 9.21 -9.20
N SER A 24 13.46 9.23 -8.00
CA SER A 24 12.75 9.66 -6.79
C SER A 24 12.29 11.12 -6.89
N ASN A 25 13.12 12.02 -7.43
CA ASN A 25 12.72 13.42 -7.61
C ASN A 25 11.63 13.58 -8.67
N ILE A 26 11.73 12.88 -9.81
CA ILE A 26 10.68 12.87 -10.84
C ILE A 26 9.36 12.39 -10.23
N PHE A 27 9.40 11.29 -9.47
CA PHE A 27 8.22 10.76 -8.80
C PHE A 27 7.57 11.79 -7.88
N VAL A 28 8.37 12.49 -7.05
CA VAL A 28 7.86 13.53 -6.14
C VAL A 28 7.22 14.68 -6.92
N VAL A 29 7.85 15.16 -8.00
CA VAL A 29 7.30 16.25 -8.83
C VAL A 29 5.97 15.84 -9.47
N VAL A 30 5.91 14.65 -10.07
CA VAL A 30 4.69 14.11 -10.68
C VAL A 30 3.59 13.94 -9.63
N PHE A 31 3.93 13.43 -8.45
CA PHE A 31 2.99 13.23 -7.35
C PHE A 31 2.42 14.55 -6.83
N ILE A 32 3.25 15.58 -6.66
CA ILE A 32 2.82 16.92 -6.25
C ILE A 32 1.88 17.52 -7.30
N TRP A 33 2.26 17.47 -8.59
CA TRP A 33 1.42 17.98 -9.67
C TRP A 33 0.07 17.27 -9.75
N TYR A 34 0.07 15.94 -9.71
CA TYR A 34 -1.16 15.13 -9.71
C TYR A 34 -2.05 15.44 -8.50
N SER A 35 -1.45 15.60 -7.31
CA SER A 35 -2.18 15.98 -6.09
C SER A 35 -2.84 17.35 -6.23
N PHE A 36 -2.15 18.32 -6.84
CA PHE A 36 -2.67 19.65 -7.11
C PHE A 36 -3.85 19.62 -8.08
N GLU A 37 -3.73 18.90 -9.21
CA GLU A 37 -4.83 18.74 -10.17
C GLU A 37 -6.05 18.05 -9.54
N THR A 38 -5.82 17.02 -8.72
CA THR A 38 -6.88 16.32 -8.00
C THR A 38 -7.58 17.25 -7.00
N TYR A 39 -6.83 18.09 -6.28
CA TYR A 39 -7.40 19.08 -5.37
C TYR A 39 -8.24 20.14 -6.09
N LYS A 40 -7.76 20.63 -7.24
CA LYS A 40 -8.49 21.56 -8.10
C LYS A 40 -9.78 20.92 -8.62
N PHE A 41 -9.71 19.67 -9.07
CA PHE A 41 -10.86 18.89 -9.53
C PHE A 41 -11.90 18.74 -8.40
N TYR A 42 -11.47 18.29 -7.22
CA TYR A 42 -12.34 18.16 -6.03
C TYR A 42 -13.08 19.46 -5.71
N ASN A 43 -12.38 20.60 -5.65
CA ASN A 43 -13.01 21.88 -5.34
C ASN A 43 -14.00 22.32 -6.43
N LYS A 44 -13.68 22.09 -7.70
CA LYS A 44 -14.59 22.39 -8.82
C LYS A 44 -15.89 21.60 -8.71
N HIS A 45 -15.79 20.29 -8.48
CA HIS A 45 -16.96 19.40 -8.38
C HIS A 45 -17.78 19.65 -7.12
N LYS A 46 -17.11 19.94 -6.00
CA LYS A 46 -17.78 20.34 -4.75
C LYS A 46 -18.60 21.63 -4.92
N THR A 47 -18.03 22.65 -5.55
CA THR A 47 -18.75 23.91 -5.82
C THR A 47 -19.93 23.67 -6.77
N PHE A 48 -19.74 22.88 -7.83
CA PHE A 48 -20.83 22.56 -8.75
C PHE A 48 -21.97 21.81 -8.06
N ALA A 49 -21.67 20.81 -7.23
CA ALA A 49 -22.69 20.07 -6.50
C ALA A 49 -23.44 20.95 -5.49
N SER A 50 -22.75 21.89 -4.83
CA SER A 50 -23.41 22.85 -3.93
C SER A 50 -24.42 23.77 -4.62
N GLN A 51 -24.34 23.90 -5.94
CA GLN A 51 -25.23 24.74 -6.75
C GLN A 51 -26.36 23.93 -7.43
N ASN A 52 -26.31 22.60 -7.41
CA ASN A 52 -27.25 21.75 -8.11
C ASN A 52 -27.89 20.75 -7.14
N GLU A 53 -29.14 21.00 -6.72
CA GLU A 53 -29.87 20.14 -5.78
C GLU A 53 -30.07 18.69 -6.25
N LYS A 54 -29.99 18.44 -7.57
CA LYS A 54 -30.12 17.10 -8.16
C LYS A 54 -28.86 16.24 -7.99
N VAL A 55 -27.74 16.81 -7.55
CA VAL A 55 -26.43 16.15 -7.55
C VAL A 55 -25.88 16.15 -6.13
N SER A 56 -25.59 14.96 -5.60
CA SER A 56 -24.93 14.82 -4.30
C SER A 56 -23.43 14.63 -4.49
N TYR A 57 -22.62 15.37 -3.73
CA TYR A 57 -21.16 15.19 -3.69
C TYR A 57 -20.70 15.04 -2.25
N ASP A 58 -20.85 13.82 -1.72
CA ASP A 58 -20.56 13.49 -0.33
C ASP A 58 -19.09 13.06 -0.11
N VAL A 59 -18.18 13.53 -0.95
CA VAL A 59 -16.75 13.20 -0.81
C VAL A 59 -16.18 13.99 0.37
N ASN A 60 -16.09 13.33 1.53
CA ASN A 60 -15.46 13.89 2.71
C ASN A 60 -14.10 13.23 2.95
N PRO A 61 -12.96 13.92 2.68
CA PRO A 61 -11.63 13.33 2.88
C PRO A 61 -11.35 12.97 4.35
N LYS A 62 -12.10 13.55 5.31
CA LYS A 62 -11.99 13.20 6.73
C LYS A 62 -12.43 11.75 7.02
N LEU A 63 -13.19 11.14 6.12
CA LEU A 63 -13.63 9.76 6.23
C LEU A 63 -12.47 8.76 6.29
N LEU A 64 -11.30 9.13 5.76
CA LEU A 64 -10.10 8.31 5.77
C LEU A 64 -9.24 8.47 7.03
N ILE A 65 -9.51 9.47 7.88
CA ILE A 65 -8.75 9.72 9.13
C ILE A 65 -8.70 8.49 10.05
N PRO A 66 -9.79 7.70 10.22
CA PRO A 66 -9.75 6.48 11.02
C PRO A 66 -8.73 5.44 10.54
N ALA A 67 -8.20 5.55 9.32
CA ALA A 67 -7.14 4.67 8.85
C ALA A 67 -5.83 4.80 9.65
N ILE A 68 -5.59 5.97 10.27
CA ILE A 68 -4.41 6.21 11.12
C ILE A 68 -4.46 5.31 12.37
N PRO A 69 -5.45 5.40 13.27
CA PRO A 69 -5.54 4.49 14.41
C PRO A 69 -5.70 3.02 13.95
N GLY A 70 -6.38 2.76 12.84
CA GLY A 70 -6.44 1.42 12.23
C GLY A 70 -5.06 0.85 11.90
N SER A 71 -4.16 1.66 11.33
CA SER A 71 -2.78 1.24 11.03
C SER A 71 -1.98 0.90 12.29
N ILE A 72 -2.22 1.61 13.40
CA ILE A 72 -1.60 1.34 14.70
C ILE A 72 -2.05 -0.02 15.22
N LEU A 73 -3.35 -0.32 15.15
CA LEU A 73 -3.87 -1.65 15.50
C LEU A 73 -3.24 -2.75 14.66
N ILE A 74 -3.09 -2.53 13.35
CA ILE A 74 -2.45 -3.49 12.45
C ILE A 74 -0.96 -3.68 12.77
N ILE A 75 -0.23 -2.64 13.19
CA ILE A 75 1.16 -2.76 13.68
C ILE A 75 1.24 -3.75 14.84
N PHE A 76 0.35 -3.61 15.83
CA PHE A 76 0.32 -4.50 16.99
C PHE A 76 -0.09 -5.92 16.59
N ALA A 77 -1.14 -6.06 15.77
CA ALA A 77 -1.60 -7.34 15.26
C ALA A 77 -0.48 -8.06 14.49
N ARG A 78 0.24 -7.38 13.61
CA ARG A 78 1.39 -7.95 12.89
C ARG A 78 2.46 -8.44 13.85
N LYS A 79 2.86 -7.62 14.83
CA LYS A 79 3.92 -7.99 15.79
C LYS A 79 3.56 -9.29 16.51
N TYR A 80 2.31 -9.42 16.91
CA TYR A 80 1.80 -10.63 17.56
C TYR A 80 1.72 -11.82 16.59
N LEU A 81 1.05 -11.66 15.45
CA LEU A 81 0.79 -12.72 14.48
C LEU A 81 2.06 -13.24 13.81
N VAL A 82 3.01 -12.38 13.46
CA VAL A 82 4.29 -12.82 12.89
C VAL A 82 5.07 -13.64 13.90
N ASN A 83 5.10 -13.25 15.18
CA ASN A 83 5.74 -14.04 16.22
C ASN A 83 5.06 -15.39 16.41
N PHE A 84 3.73 -15.45 16.34
CA PHE A 84 2.99 -16.70 16.34
C PHE A 84 3.33 -17.58 15.12
N PHE A 85 3.33 -17.00 13.91
CA PHE A 85 3.66 -17.71 12.68
C PHE A 85 5.12 -18.14 12.58
N LYS A 86 6.05 -17.55 13.34
CA LYS A 86 7.43 -18.06 13.45
C LYS A 86 7.46 -19.50 13.96
N ILE A 87 6.53 -19.90 14.84
CA ILE A 87 6.41 -21.29 15.34
C ILE A 87 6.05 -22.25 14.20
N ILE A 88 5.13 -21.84 13.33
CA ILE A 88 4.71 -22.62 12.16
C ILE A 88 5.83 -22.63 11.11
N ALA A 89 6.43 -21.46 10.84
CA ALA A 89 7.51 -21.30 9.89
C ALA A 89 8.75 -22.12 10.26
N ASP A 90 9.10 -22.25 11.55
CA ASP A 90 10.21 -23.11 11.98
C ASP A 90 10.03 -24.58 11.58
N LYS A 91 8.77 -25.05 11.54
CA LYS A 91 8.45 -26.42 11.11
C LYS A 91 8.49 -26.57 9.59
N ILE A 92 8.15 -25.51 8.84
CA ILE A 92 8.11 -25.51 7.37
C ILE A 92 9.51 -25.33 6.78
N VAL A 93 10.31 -24.42 7.35
CA VAL A 93 11.65 -24.10 6.83
C VAL A 93 12.59 -25.27 7.09
N ARG A 94 13.24 -25.72 5.99
CA ARG A 94 14.23 -26.80 5.98
C ARG A 94 15.31 -26.63 7.05
N LYS A 95 15.83 -27.77 7.53
CA LYS A 95 16.80 -27.88 8.64
C LYS A 95 18.16 -28.41 8.16
N ASP A 96 18.60 -28.01 6.98
CA ASP A 96 19.87 -28.48 6.41
C ASP A 96 21.07 -27.99 7.22
N LYS A 97 22.10 -28.84 7.36
CA LYS A 97 23.37 -28.46 8.02
C LYS A 97 24.08 -27.40 7.17
N GLY A 98 24.44 -26.26 7.78
CA GLY A 98 25.20 -25.18 7.13
C GLY A 98 24.41 -23.93 6.76
N TRP A 99 23.11 -23.84 7.09
CA TRP A 99 22.34 -22.62 6.91
C TRP A 99 22.55 -21.63 8.06
N THR A 100 23.53 -20.74 7.91
CA THR A 100 23.82 -19.67 8.88
C THR A 100 22.65 -18.67 9.02
N ASP A 101 21.89 -18.46 7.96
CA ASP A 101 20.81 -17.44 7.92
C ASP A 101 19.41 -18.05 8.07
N ARG A 102 19.30 -19.22 8.73
CA ARG A 102 18.03 -19.94 8.84
C ARG A 102 16.96 -19.08 9.54
N ASP A 103 17.32 -18.37 10.60
CA ASP A 103 16.38 -17.53 11.36
C ASP A 103 15.77 -16.41 10.50
N VAL A 104 16.58 -15.82 9.61
CA VAL A 104 16.11 -14.82 8.64
C VAL A 104 15.08 -15.43 7.69
N LYS A 105 15.28 -16.68 7.25
CA LYS A 105 14.33 -17.38 6.38
C LYS A 105 13.04 -17.74 7.11
N ILE A 106 13.10 -18.12 8.38
CA ILE A 106 11.92 -18.34 9.23
C ILE A 106 11.12 -17.05 9.35
N GLU A 107 11.78 -15.92 9.62
CA GLU A 107 11.13 -14.62 9.72
C GLU A 107 10.50 -14.19 8.39
N LYS A 108 11.19 -14.38 7.26
CA LYS A 108 10.65 -14.14 5.92
C LYS A 108 9.42 -15.02 5.66
N CYS A 109 9.49 -16.31 5.97
CA CYS A 109 8.36 -17.24 5.82
C CYS A 109 7.15 -16.84 6.68
N ALA A 110 7.35 -16.58 7.98
CA ALA A 110 6.30 -16.12 8.88
C ALA A 110 5.65 -14.81 8.39
N THR A 111 6.45 -13.88 7.87
CA THR A 111 5.95 -12.64 7.28
C THR A 111 5.11 -12.88 6.02
N GLN A 112 5.49 -13.85 5.17
CA GLN A 112 4.69 -14.19 3.98
C GLN A 112 3.38 -14.89 4.34
N ILE A 113 3.37 -15.75 5.35
CA ILE A 113 2.14 -16.36 5.88
C ILE A 113 1.20 -15.25 6.38
N TYR A 114 1.71 -14.31 7.19
CA TYR A 114 0.94 -13.16 7.67
C TYR A 114 0.35 -12.35 6.51
N LYS A 115 1.16 -11.99 5.51
CA LYS A 115 0.69 -11.22 4.35
C LYS A 115 -0.41 -11.96 3.60
N THR A 116 -0.21 -13.25 3.34
CA THR A 116 -1.17 -14.09 2.63
C THR A 116 -2.52 -14.12 3.34
N LEU A 117 -2.52 -14.41 4.65
CA LEU A 117 -3.74 -14.42 5.45
C LEU A 117 -4.40 -13.04 5.52
N THR A 118 -3.60 -11.97 5.57
CA THR A 118 -4.13 -10.60 5.59
C THR A 118 -4.80 -10.24 4.27
N TYR A 119 -4.22 -10.61 3.13
CA TYR A 119 -4.85 -10.39 1.81
C TYR A 119 -6.12 -11.22 1.65
N ILE A 120 -6.12 -12.49 2.07
CA ILE A 120 -7.35 -13.31 2.09
C ILE A 120 -8.42 -12.64 2.95
N THR A 121 -8.06 -12.18 4.15
CA THR A 121 -8.98 -11.50 5.07
C THR A 121 -9.54 -10.23 4.45
N LEU A 122 -8.71 -9.39 3.83
CA LEU A 122 -9.14 -8.19 3.12
C LEU A 122 -10.10 -8.53 1.96
N SER A 123 -9.82 -9.58 1.19
CA SER A 123 -10.72 -10.04 0.12
C SER A 123 -12.08 -10.49 0.66
N VAL A 124 -12.11 -11.24 1.76
CA VAL A 124 -13.35 -11.66 2.41
C VAL A 124 -14.12 -10.46 2.95
N ILE A 125 -13.46 -9.51 3.62
CA ILE A 125 -14.08 -8.28 4.11
C ILE A 125 -14.69 -7.50 2.95
N GLY A 126 -13.94 -7.31 1.85
CA GLY A 126 -14.44 -6.62 0.66
C GLY A 126 -15.66 -7.30 0.06
N TYR A 127 -15.64 -8.63 -0.04
CA TYR A 127 -16.80 -9.40 -0.50
C TYR A 127 -18.01 -9.22 0.41
N VAL A 128 -17.84 -9.41 1.73
CA VAL A 128 -18.94 -9.30 2.70
C VAL A 128 -19.56 -7.91 2.73
N LEU A 129 -18.73 -6.86 2.64
CA LEU A 129 -19.19 -5.48 2.64
C LEU A 129 -19.90 -5.09 1.33
N LEU A 130 -19.46 -5.63 0.19
CA LEU A 130 -19.89 -5.14 -1.13
C LEU A 130 -20.85 -6.07 -1.89
N LYS A 131 -21.03 -7.33 -1.45
CA LYS A 131 -21.84 -8.32 -2.18
C LYS A 131 -23.30 -7.89 -2.40
N ASP A 132 -23.82 -7.04 -1.52
CA ASP A 132 -25.21 -6.56 -1.55
C ASP A 132 -25.34 -5.17 -2.19
N GLU A 133 -24.26 -4.64 -2.79
CA GLU A 133 -24.31 -3.38 -3.55
C GLU A 133 -24.94 -3.60 -4.93
N ASP A 134 -25.60 -2.56 -5.44
CA ASP A 134 -26.32 -2.57 -6.72
C ASP A 134 -25.43 -2.77 -7.96
N TYR A 135 -24.12 -2.53 -7.82
CA TYR A 135 -23.12 -2.76 -8.84
C TYR A 135 -22.35 -4.08 -8.71
N PHE A 136 -22.58 -4.88 -7.66
CA PHE A 136 -21.80 -6.10 -7.45
C PHE A 136 -22.34 -7.28 -8.27
N PRO A 137 -21.55 -7.86 -9.19
CA PRO A 137 -22.08 -8.75 -10.22
C PRO A 137 -22.52 -10.12 -9.69
N LYS A 138 -23.58 -10.65 -10.30
CA LYS A 138 -24.12 -12.00 -10.04
C LYS A 138 -23.09 -13.11 -10.26
N SER A 139 -22.18 -12.97 -11.22
CA SER A 139 -21.11 -13.94 -11.48
C SER A 139 -20.13 -14.12 -10.31
N LEU A 140 -20.09 -13.16 -9.38
CA LEU A 140 -19.28 -13.21 -8.16
C LEU A 140 -20.10 -13.45 -6.90
N GLY A 141 -21.40 -13.76 -7.02
CA GLY A 141 -22.29 -14.05 -5.89
C GLY A 141 -23.08 -12.86 -5.33
N GLY A 142 -23.10 -11.72 -6.03
CA GLY A 142 -23.99 -10.60 -5.70
C GLY A 142 -25.33 -10.65 -6.44
N HIS A 143 -26.04 -9.53 -6.42
CA HIS A 143 -27.32 -9.35 -7.12
C HIS A 143 -27.38 -8.12 -8.03
N GLY A 144 -26.29 -7.36 -8.12
CA GLY A 144 -26.17 -6.13 -8.88
C GLY A 144 -25.79 -6.30 -10.35
N GLU A 145 -25.81 -5.18 -11.07
CA GLU A 145 -25.42 -5.04 -12.47
C GLU A 145 -24.25 -4.04 -12.57
N ILE A 146 -23.15 -4.42 -13.23
CA ILE A 146 -21.88 -3.66 -13.23
C ILE A 146 -22.09 -2.22 -13.74
N GLU A 147 -23.05 -2.04 -14.63
CA GLU A 147 -23.43 -0.75 -15.22
C GLU A 147 -23.85 0.28 -14.17
N GLN A 148 -24.37 -0.16 -13.02
CA GLN A 148 -24.78 0.74 -11.92
C GLN A 148 -23.61 1.52 -11.32
N MET A 149 -22.38 1.00 -11.42
CA MET A 149 -21.17 1.70 -10.93
C MET A 149 -20.91 3.03 -11.67
N TRP A 150 -21.46 3.17 -12.88
CA TRP A 150 -21.25 4.34 -13.74
C TRP A 150 -22.42 5.34 -13.71
N VAL A 151 -23.53 4.98 -13.08
CA VAL A 151 -24.71 5.85 -12.96
C VAL A 151 -24.32 7.10 -12.17
N ASP A 152 -24.66 8.27 -12.71
CA ASP A 152 -24.36 9.58 -12.13
C ASP A 152 -22.87 9.95 -12.04
N LEU A 153 -21.95 9.26 -12.74
CA LEU A 153 -20.54 9.66 -12.83
C LEU A 153 -20.41 11.14 -13.27
N PRO A 154 -19.63 12.00 -12.58
CA PRO A 154 -18.68 11.74 -11.48
C PRO A 154 -19.22 11.96 -10.04
N TYR A 155 -20.54 11.94 -9.88
CA TYR A 155 -21.28 12.24 -8.64
C TYR A 155 -21.98 11.00 -8.07
N GLN A 156 -21.44 9.81 -8.33
CA GLN A 156 -22.04 8.57 -7.83
C GLN A 156 -22.11 8.59 -6.31
N LYS A 157 -23.27 8.21 -5.77
CA LYS A 157 -23.42 8.01 -4.33
C LYS A 157 -22.55 6.84 -3.90
N GLN A 158 -21.61 7.10 -2.99
CA GLN A 158 -20.78 6.05 -2.40
C GLN A 158 -21.51 5.47 -1.19
N SER A 159 -21.51 4.14 -1.05
CA SER A 159 -22.06 3.48 0.13
C SER A 159 -21.11 3.61 1.33
N ASP A 160 -21.65 3.52 2.54
CA ASP A 160 -20.82 3.50 3.75
C ASP A 160 -19.92 2.25 3.80
N ASN A 161 -20.33 1.17 3.15
CA ASN A 161 -19.59 -0.10 3.08
C ASN A 161 -18.29 0.04 2.27
N ILE A 162 -18.35 0.67 1.09
CA ILE A 162 -17.13 0.90 0.29
C ILE A 162 -16.17 1.84 1.01
N ASN A 163 -16.70 2.85 1.70
CA ASN A 163 -15.93 3.76 2.53
C ASN A 163 -15.22 3.01 3.68
N LEU A 164 -15.94 2.16 4.39
CA LEU A 164 -15.37 1.32 5.45
C LEU A 164 -14.29 0.37 4.91
N TYR A 165 -14.53 -0.26 3.77
CA TYR A 165 -13.55 -1.11 3.11
C TYR A 165 -12.26 -0.33 2.79
N TYR A 166 -12.38 0.88 2.23
CA TYR A 166 -11.22 1.73 1.95
C TYR A 166 -10.45 2.12 3.21
N VAL A 167 -11.14 2.44 4.31
CA VAL A 167 -10.49 2.72 5.60
C VAL A 167 -9.68 1.52 6.09
N ILE A 168 -10.24 0.31 6.01
CA ILE A 168 -9.55 -0.93 6.43
C ILE A 168 -8.34 -1.21 5.52
N ALA A 169 -8.53 -1.15 4.20
CA ALA A 169 -7.46 -1.37 3.23
C ALA A 169 -6.33 -0.33 3.39
N LEU A 170 -6.69 0.95 3.53
CA LEU A 170 -5.73 2.04 3.75
C LEU A 170 -4.97 1.86 5.06
N SER A 171 -5.62 1.42 6.14
CA SER A 171 -4.97 1.10 7.41
C SER A 171 -3.84 0.09 7.23
N TYR A 172 -4.10 -0.99 6.46
CA TYR A 172 -3.11 -2.02 6.19
C TYR A 172 -1.94 -1.49 5.36
N HIS A 173 -2.23 -0.73 4.30
CA HIS A 173 -1.20 -0.15 3.43
C HIS A 173 -0.35 0.89 4.17
N LEU A 174 -0.96 1.72 5.01
CA LEU A 174 -0.25 2.71 5.82
C LEU A 174 0.70 2.02 6.82
N HIS A 175 0.24 0.97 7.48
CA HIS A 175 1.12 0.14 8.32
C HIS A 175 2.29 -0.44 7.51
N SER A 176 2.04 -1.00 6.31
CA SER A 176 3.09 -1.57 5.47
C SER A 176 4.14 -0.53 5.06
N LEU A 177 3.70 0.70 4.76
CA LEU A 177 4.58 1.82 4.46
C LEU A 177 5.46 2.17 5.68
N ILE A 178 4.85 2.30 6.87
CA ILE A 178 5.58 2.55 8.12
C ILE A 178 6.61 1.44 8.39
N ASP A 179 6.25 0.18 8.14
CA ASP A 179 7.15 -0.95 8.36
C ASP A 179 8.35 -0.94 7.39
N GLN A 180 8.15 -0.54 6.13
CA GLN A 180 9.25 -0.40 5.15
C GLN A 180 10.30 0.64 5.59
N PHE A 181 9.88 1.74 6.21
CA PHE A 181 10.83 2.75 6.71
C PHE A 181 11.79 2.20 7.77
N LYS A 182 11.43 1.14 8.51
CA LYS A 182 12.34 0.49 9.49
C LYS A 182 13.53 -0.22 8.84
N TYR A 183 13.38 -0.60 7.57
CA TYR A 183 14.40 -1.32 6.80
C TYR A 183 15.19 -0.38 5.88
N TYR A 184 14.77 0.89 5.74
CA TYR A 184 15.49 1.88 4.97
C TYR A 184 16.86 2.18 5.61
N GLY A 185 17.94 2.06 4.84
CA GLY A 185 19.31 2.29 5.31
C GLY A 185 19.99 1.11 6.01
N LYS A 186 19.31 -0.04 6.15
CA LYS A 186 19.95 -1.30 6.58
C LYS A 186 20.31 -2.13 5.33
N PRO A 187 21.50 -2.76 5.26
CA PRO A 187 21.80 -3.67 4.17
C PRO A 187 20.72 -4.75 4.11
N SER A 188 20.26 -5.08 2.91
CA SER A 188 19.31 -6.17 2.69
C SER A 188 19.92 -7.46 3.23
N LEU A 189 19.41 -7.94 4.37
CA LEU A 189 19.75 -9.24 4.96
C LEU A 189 19.22 -10.40 4.10
#